data_AF-A0A9P5RCV0-F1
#
_entry.id   AF-A0A9P5RCV0-F1
#
_cell.length_a   1.000
_cell.length_b   1.000
_cell.length_c   1.000
_cell.angle_alpha   90.00
_cell.angle_beta   90.00
_cell.angle_gamma   90.00
#
_symmetry.space_group_name_H-M   'P 1'
#
loop_
_entity.id
_entity.type
_entity.pdbx_description
1 polymer ?
#
loop_
_entity_poly.entity_id
_entity_poly.type
_entity_poly.pdbx_seq_one_letter_code
_entity_poly.pdbx_strand_id
1 'polypeptide(L)'
;MKLNLLCLAALLPLAMAASRPFDGNSRCKVQGFKVAPSMVEPCCLKNMGGSDRQNRILHCKLPIRREGLFRKCVYDLGYATVVDCDYYDN
;
A
#
# COMPACT_ATOMS: atom_id res chain seq x y z
N MET A 1 50.31 -10.71 -37.29
CA MET A 1 48.88 -10.80 -37.69
C MET A 1 48.02 -10.85 -36.45
N LYS A 2 46.98 -10.02 -36.41
CA LYS A 2 46.02 -9.86 -35.30
C LYS A 2 45.04 -11.03 -35.27
N LEU A 3 44.68 -11.50 -34.08
CA LEU A 3 43.39 -12.15 -33.83
C LEU A 3 42.80 -11.57 -32.55
N ASN A 4 41.89 -10.61 -32.74
CA ASN A 4 40.96 -10.14 -31.73
C ASN A 4 39.94 -11.26 -31.49
N LEU A 5 40.00 -11.93 -30.34
CA LEU A 5 38.85 -12.69 -29.85
C LEU A 5 37.95 -11.74 -29.06
N LEU A 6 36.88 -11.31 -29.73
CA LEU A 6 35.70 -10.71 -29.14
C LEU A 6 35.10 -11.69 -28.11
N CYS A 7 35.29 -11.43 -26.83
CA CYS A 7 34.55 -12.12 -25.78
C CYS A 7 33.08 -11.66 -25.87
N LEU A 8 32.23 -12.59 -26.33
CA LEU A 8 30.78 -12.47 -26.32
C LEU A 8 30.31 -12.06 -24.92
N ALA A 9 29.81 -10.83 -24.79
CA ALA A 9 29.00 -10.45 -23.65
C ALA A 9 27.69 -11.23 -23.71
N ALA A 10 27.56 -12.25 -22.85
CA ALA A 10 26.30 -12.93 -22.62
C ALA A 10 25.33 -11.96 -21.92
N LEU A 11 24.57 -11.21 -22.72
CA LEU A 11 23.40 -10.46 -22.28
C LEU A 11 22.33 -11.48 -21.89
N LEU A 12 22.35 -11.94 -20.64
CA LEU A 12 21.21 -12.64 -20.07
C LEU A 12 20.02 -11.67 -20.07
N PRO A 13 18.91 -11.98 -20.75
CA PRO A 13 17.71 -11.18 -20.57
C PRO A 13 17.26 -11.40 -19.12
N LEU A 14 17.35 -10.36 -18.30
CA LEU A 14 16.59 -10.31 -17.05
C LEU A 14 15.12 -10.37 -17.46
N ALA A 15 14.55 -11.57 -17.40
CA ALA A 15 13.11 -11.75 -17.42
C ALA A 15 12.58 -10.99 -16.20
N MET A 16 12.14 -9.76 -16.42
CA MET A 16 11.37 -9.03 -15.43
C MET A 16 10.13 -9.87 -15.18
N ALA A 17 10.09 -10.53 -14.03
CA ALA A 17 8.87 -11.11 -13.49
C ALA A 17 7.83 -9.99 -13.51
N ALA A 18 6.90 -10.05 -14.46
CA ALA A 18 5.76 -9.18 -14.48
C ALA A 18 5.00 -9.46 -13.18
N SER A 19 5.19 -8.61 -12.17
CA SER A 19 4.35 -8.61 -11.00
C SER A 19 2.95 -8.35 -11.54
N ARG A 20 2.11 -9.40 -11.59
CA ARG A 20 0.70 -9.24 -11.93
C ARG A 20 0.18 -8.07 -11.07
N PRO A 21 -0.57 -7.11 -11.64
CA PRO A 21 -1.30 -6.18 -10.80
C PRO A 21 -2.11 -7.04 -9.84
N PHE A 22 -1.78 -6.95 -8.54
CA PHE A 22 -2.56 -7.60 -7.51
C PHE A 22 -3.86 -6.80 -7.47
N ASP A 23 -4.88 -7.27 -8.17
CA ASP A 23 -6.23 -6.71 -8.20
C ASP A 23 -7.01 -7.01 -6.90
N GLY A 24 -6.29 -7.06 -5.78
CA GLY A 24 -6.81 -7.28 -4.44
C GLY A 24 -7.07 -5.96 -3.71
N ASN A 25 -7.70 -6.05 -2.55
CA ASN A 25 -7.88 -4.92 -1.65
C ASN A 25 -7.19 -5.19 -0.31
N SER A 26 -6.82 -4.12 0.38
CA SER A 26 -6.43 -4.15 1.78
C SER A 26 -7.53 -3.57 2.64
N ARG A 27 -7.73 -4.15 3.83
CA ARG A 27 -8.59 -3.59 4.88
C ARG A 27 -7.68 -3.06 5.97
N CYS A 28 -7.55 -1.74 6.02
CA CYS A 28 -6.80 -1.06 7.05
C CYS A 28 -7.71 -0.67 8.22
N LYS A 29 -7.29 -1.02 9.44
CA LYS A 29 -7.88 -0.62 10.71
C LYS A 29 -6.95 0.39 11.36
N VAL A 30 -7.50 1.50 11.82
CA VAL A 30 -6.74 2.51 12.56
C VAL A 30 -7.13 2.45 14.02
N GLN A 31 -6.15 2.21 14.88
CA GLN A 31 -6.29 2.23 16.32
C GLN A 31 -5.42 3.36 16.87
N GLY A 32 -5.94 4.18 17.78
CA GLY A 32 -5.17 5.29 18.33
C GLY A 32 -5.76 5.84 19.61
N PHE A 33 -4.94 6.50 20.42
CA PHE A 33 -5.39 7.10 21.66
C PHE A 33 -6.20 8.38 21.37
N LYS A 34 -7.49 8.38 21.73
CA LYS A 34 -8.44 9.50 21.54
C LYS A 34 -8.61 9.96 20.08
N VAL A 35 -8.37 9.09 19.10
CA VAL A 35 -8.59 9.42 17.69
C VAL A 35 -10.03 9.12 17.29
N ALA A 36 -10.76 10.13 16.85
CA ALA A 36 -12.10 9.95 16.32
C ALA A 36 -12.03 9.38 14.88
N PRO A 37 -12.85 8.37 14.53
CA PRO A 37 -12.89 7.82 13.17
C PRO A 37 -13.07 8.87 12.07
N SER A 38 -13.85 9.92 12.34
CA SER A 38 -14.11 11.03 11.42
C SER A 38 -12.87 11.86 11.07
N MET A 39 -11.82 11.83 11.91
CA MET A 39 -10.54 12.50 11.61
C MET A 39 -9.70 11.71 10.62
N VAL A 40 -9.87 10.38 10.61
CA VAL A 40 -9.10 9.43 9.79
C VAL A 40 -9.81 9.13 8.47
N GLU A 41 -11.15 9.19 8.46
CA GLU A 41 -11.99 8.94 7.29
C GLU A 41 -11.59 9.74 6.03
N PRO A 42 -11.24 11.04 6.10
CA PRO A 42 -10.75 11.78 4.94
C PRO A 42 -9.49 11.17 4.32
N CYS A 43 -8.58 10.61 5.14
CA CYS A 43 -7.40 9.91 4.64
C CYS A 43 -7.77 8.65 3.85
N CYS A 44 -8.87 8.00 4.22
CA CYS A 44 -9.40 6.83 3.52
C CYS A 44 -9.88 7.20 2.11
N LEU A 45 -10.77 8.18 2.05
CA LEU A 45 -11.42 8.64 0.81
C LEU A 45 -10.39 9.25 -0.16
N LYS A 46 -9.43 10.02 0.37
CA LYS A 46 -8.35 10.63 -0.43
C LYS A 46 -7.47 9.61 -1.14
N ASN A 47 -7.33 8.40 -0.60
CA ASN A 47 -6.48 7.36 -1.15
C ASN A 47 -7.27 6.30 -1.93
N MET A 48 -8.41 6.71 -2.52
CA MET A 48 -9.30 5.86 -3.32
C MET A 48 -9.88 4.67 -2.55
N GLY A 49 -9.98 4.80 -1.23
CA GLY A 49 -10.57 3.78 -0.37
C GLY A 49 -12.05 4.05 -0.06
N GLY A 50 -12.79 2.99 0.25
CA GLY A 50 -14.09 3.08 0.90
C GLY A 50 -13.95 2.99 2.41
N SER A 51 -14.65 3.84 3.15
CA SER A 51 -14.78 3.75 4.61
C SER A 51 -16.04 3.00 5.01
N ASP A 52 -15.92 2.02 5.90
CA ASP A 52 -17.04 1.49 6.67
C ASP A 52 -16.78 1.76 8.15
N ARG A 53 -17.77 2.34 8.83
CA ARG A 53 -17.66 2.75 10.22
C ARG A 53 -18.46 1.79 11.09
N GLN A 54 -17.74 0.90 11.77
CA GLN A 54 -18.33 -0.02 12.74
C GLN A 54 -17.91 0.42 14.14
N ASN A 55 -18.86 1.01 14.89
CA ASN A 55 -18.63 1.53 16.24
C ASN A 55 -17.53 2.62 16.29
N ARG A 56 -16.47 2.37 17.08
CA ARG A 56 -15.31 3.26 17.26
C ARG A 56 -14.13 2.90 16.35
N ILE A 57 -14.32 1.95 15.43
CA ILE A 57 -13.28 1.47 14.52
C ILE A 57 -13.62 1.93 13.11
N LEU A 58 -12.65 2.56 12.45
CA LEU A 58 -12.73 2.85 11.03
C LEU A 58 -12.13 1.69 10.25
N HIS A 59 -12.91 1.07 9.38
CA HIS A 59 -12.43 0.09 8.41
C HIS A 59 -12.26 0.78 7.06
N CYS A 60 -11.02 0.86 6.60
CA CYS A 60 -10.67 1.42 5.31
C CYS A 60 -10.38 0.31 4.31
N LYS A 61 -11.22 0.14 3.30
CA LYS A 61 -10.94 -0.71 2.15
C LYS A 61 -10.12 0.10 1.14
N LEU A 62 -8.86 -0.24 0.93
CA LEU A 62 -7.95 0.45 0.01
C LEU A 62 -7.51 -0.49 -1.11
N PRO A 63 -7.22 0.01 -2.31
CA PRO A 63 -6.51 -0.77 -3.32
C PRO A 63 -5.12 -1.15 -2.81
N ILE A 64 -4.64 -2.36 -3.14
CA ILE A 64 -3.27 -2.77 -2.80
C ILE A 64 -2.28 -1.74 -3.39
N ARG A 65 -1.22 -1.42 -2.63
CA ARG A 65 -0.20 -0.37 -2.89
C ARG A 65 -0.61 1.06 -2.49
N ARG A 66 -1.83 1.30 -2.03
CA ARG A 66 -2.26 2.62 -1.50
C ARG A 66 -2.10 2.75 0.02
N GLU A 67 -1.75 1.67 0.72
CA GLU A 67 -1.65 1.63 2.19
C GLU A 67 -0.56 2.56 2.72
N GLY A 68 0.57 2.66 2.03
CA GLY A 68 1.65 3.56 2.42
C GLY A 68 1.23 5.03 2.41
N LEU A 69 0.44 5.44 1.41
CA LEU A 69 -0.12 6.79 1.30
C LEU A 69 -1.16 7.04 2.39
N PHE A 70 -1.98 6.04 2.68
CA PHE A 70 -2.92 6.09 3.79
C PHE A 70 -2.22 6.24 5.15
N ARG A 71 -1.23 5.37 5.43
CA ARG A 71 -0.41 5.42 6.66
C ARG A 71 0.25 6.78 6.85
N LYS A 72 0.82 7.34 5.78
CA LYS A 72 1.40 8.69 5.80
C LYS A 72 0.34 9.74 6.17
N CYS A 73 -0.81 9.73 5.51
CA CYS A 73 -1.89 10.68 5.82
C CYS A 73 -2.32 10.59 7.30
N VAL A 74 -2.48 9.39 7.85
CA VAL A 74 -2.84 9.19 9.26
C VAL A 74 -1.73 9.67 10.20
N TYR A 75 -0.46 9.41 9.86
CA TYR A 75 0.69 9.90 10.63
C TYR A 75 0.76 11.44 10.64
N ASP A 76 0.48 12.07 9.50
CA ASP A 76 0.49 13.53 9.33
C ASP A 76 -0.61 14.23 10.16
N LEU A 77 -1.62 13.50 10.67
CA LEU A 77 -2.60 14.03 11.62
C LEU A 77 -2.02 14.27 13.02
N GLY A 78 -0.82 13.76 13.32
CA GLY A 78 -0.11 14.01 14.58
C GLY A 78 -0.61 13.22 15.79
N TYR A 79 -1.42 12.17 15.57
CA TYR A 79 -1.92 11.31 16.65
C TYR A 79 -1.06 10.07 16.85
N ALA A 80 -0.95 9.62 18.11
CA ALA A 80 -0.40 8.31 18.43
C ALA A 80 -1.35 7.21 17.92
N THR A 81 -1.05 6.68 16.73
CA THR A 81 -1.88 5.73 15.99
C THR A 81 -1.06 4.54 15.51
N VAL A 82 -1.74 3.40 15.40
CA VAL A 82 -1.28 2.17 14.75
C VAL A 82 -2.24 1.88 13.60
N VAL A 83 -1.69 1.65 12.43
CA VAL A 83 -2.44 1.31 11.21
C VAL A 83 -2.12 -0.12 10.83
N ASP A 84 -3.07 -1.02 11.07
CA ASP A 84 -2.96 -2.43 10.74
C ASP A 84 -3.75 -2.72 9.46
N CYS A 85 -3.16 -3.43 8.50
CA CYS A 85 -3.78 -3.67 7.19
C CYS A 85 -3.73 -5.14 6.84
N ASP A 86 -4.91 -5.73 6.67
CA ASP A 86 -5.09 -7.12 6.24
C ASP A 86 -5.31 -7.15 4.72
N TYR A 87 -4.75 -8.13 4.02
CA TYR A 87 -4.90 -8.30 2.57
C TYR A 87 -5.94 -9.36 2.25
N TYR A 88 -6.80 -9.09 1.27
CA TYR A 88 -7.77 -10.07 0.80
C TYR A 88 -8.05 -9.86 -0.68
N ASP A 89 -8.16 -10.98 -1.40
CA ASP A 89 -8.70 -11.00 -2.75
C ASP A 89 -10.22 -11.11 -2.60
N ASN A 90 -11.00 -10.29 -3.32
CA ASN A 90 -12.46 -10.45 -3.33
C ASN A 90 -12.82 -11.73 -4.08
#